data_AF-A0A5K1C283-F1
#
_entry.id   AF-A0A5K1C283-F1
#
_cell.length_a   1.000
_cell.length_b   1.000
_cell.length_c   1.000
_cell.angle_alpha   90.00
_cell.angle_beta   90.00
_cell.angle_gamma   90.00
#
_symmetry.space_group_name_H-M   'P 1'
#
loop_
_entity.id
_entity.type
_entity.pdbx_description
1 polymer ?
#
loop_
_entity_poly.entity_id
_entity_poly.type
_entity_poly.pdbx_seq_one_letter_code
_entity_poly.pdbx_strand_id
1 'polypeptide(L)' 'GYYKCSSVRGCPARKHVERALDDPSMLVVTYEGEHNHSQSTLSEPTALLVN' A
#
# COMPACT_ATOMS: atom_id res chain seq x y z
N GLY A 1 5.44 -9.22 -5.38
CA GLY A 1 6.44 -8.16 -5.12
C GLY A 1 6.28 -7.69 -3.70
N TYR A 2 7.37 -7.65 -2.94
CA TYR A 2 7.36 -7.31 -1.52
C TYR A 2 7.77 -5.84 -1.31
N TYR A 3 6.95 -5.09 -0.58
CA TYR A 3 7.14 -3.67 -0.32
C TYR A 3 7.12 -3.40 1.18
N LYS A 4 8.04 -2.54 1.63
CA LYS A 4 8.10 -2.04 3.01
C LYS A 4 7.62 -0.59 3.04
N CYS A 5 6.97 -0.17 4.12
CA CYS A 5 6.68 1.24 4.33
C CYS A 5 7.99 2.06 4.35
N SER A 6 7.99 3.20 3.67
CA SER A 6 9.12 4.13 3.57
C SER A 6 8.89 5.46 4.28
N SER A 7 7.70 5.69 4.87
CA SER A 7 7.33 6.97 5.50
C SER A 7 8.20 7.30 6.71
N VAL A 8 8.50 6.30 7.54
CA VAL A 8 9.42 6.44 8.68
C VAL A 8 10.33 5.23 8.77
N ARG A 9 11.58 5.47 9.15
CA ARG A 9 12.59 4.43 9.35
C ARG A 9 12.11 3.47 10.44
N GLY A 10 12.08 2.18 10.12
CA GLY A 10 11.69 1.13 11.08
C GLY A 10 10.20 0.89 11.22
N CYS A 11 9.34 1.50 10.40
CA CYS A 11 7.92 1.13 10.36
C CYS A 11 7.76 -0.38 10.06
N PRO A 12 6.97 -1.12 10.86
CA PRO A 12 6.84 -2.56 10.66
C PRO A 12 5.89 -2.92 9.51
N ALA A 13 5.06 -1.99 9.01
CA ALA A 13 4.10 -2.21 7.95
C ALA A 13 4.74 -2.62 6.62
N ARG A 14 4.17 -3.66 6.01
CA ARG A 14 4.59 -4.27 4.75
C ARG A 14 3.38 -4.63 3.90
N LYS A 15 3.62 -4.78 2.60
CA LYS A 15 2.65 -5.41 1.71
C LYS A 15 3.31 -6.32 0.69
N HIS A 16 2.61 -7.38 0.33
CA HIS A 16 2.95 -8.24 -0.79
C HIS A 16 1.91 -8.08 -1.89
N VAL A 17 2.37 -8.01 -3.14
CA VAL A 17 1.53 -7.79 -4.32
C VAL A 17 1.76 -8.90 -5.32
N GLU A 18 0.74 -9.67 -5.64
CA GLU A 18 0.78 -10.71 -6.67
C GLU A 18 -0.33 -10.49 -7.69
N ARG A 19 -0.21 -11.13 -8.85
CA ARG A 19 -1.33 -11.25 -9.78
C ARG A 19 -2.16 -12.46 -9.39
N ALA A 20 -3.48 -12.34 -9.51
CA ALA A 20 -4.35 -13.50 -9.31
C ALA A 20 -4.04 -14.57 -10.39
N LEU A 21 -4.20 -15.84 -10.03
CA LEU A 21 -3.87 -16.96 -10.91
C LEU A 21 -4.95 -17.18 -11.99
N ASP A 22 -6.19 -16.88 -11.63
CA ASP A 22 -7.39 -17.00 -12.46
C ASP A 22 -7.63 -15.75 -13.32
N ASP A 23 -7.21 -14.57 -12.85
CA ASP A 23 -7.28 -13.33 -13.60
C ASP A 23 -6.00 -12.49 -13.47
N PRO A 24 -5.09 -12.53 -14.48
CA PRO A 24 -3.85 -11.75 -14.45
C PRO A 24 -4.04 -10.23 -14.47
N SER A 25 -5.25 -9.73 -14.76
CA SER A 25 -5.59 -8.31 -14.65
C SER A 25 -5.87 -7.87 -13.20
N MET A 26 -6.18 -8.83 -12.33
CA MET A 26 -6.42 -8.61 -10.90
C MET A 26 -5.14 -8.73 -10.08
N LEU A 27 -5.03 -7.89 -9.06
CA LEU A 27 -3.94 -7.92 -8.08
C LEU A 27 -4.46 -8.40 -6.73
N VAL A 28 -3.74 -9.34 -6.13
CA VAL A 28 -3.91 -9.75 -4.74
C VAL A 28 -2.89 -9.00 -3.90
N VAL A 29 -3.36 -8.25 -2.90
CA VAL A 29 -2.52 -7.47 -2.00
C VAL A 29 -2.72 -7.94 -0.56
N THR A 30 -1.65 -8.43 0.05
CA THR A 30 -1.63 -8.85 1.45
C THR A 30 -0.88 -7.82 2.28
N TYR A 31 -1.52 -7.32 3.35
CA TYR A 31 -0.92 -6.37 4.27
C TYR A 31 -0.45 -7.09 5.54
N GLU A 32 0.72 -6.74 6.04
CA GLU A 32 1.32 -7.33 7.23
C GLU A 32 1.90 -6.24 8.13
N GLY A 33 1.61 -6.34 9.44
CA GLY A 33 1.99 -5.34 10.43
C GLY A 33 1.21 -4.02 10.31
N GLU A 34 1.28 -3.20 11.35
CA GLU A 34 0.57 -1.92 11.41
C GLU A 34 1.53 -0.72 11.24
N HIS A 35 1.00 0.40 10.77
CA HIS A 35 1.75 1.65 10.77
C HIS A 35 1.89 2.16 12.20
N ASN A 36 3.12 2.48 12.62
CA ASN A 36 3.41 3.10 13.92
C ASN A 36 3.62 4.62 13.80
N HIS A 37 3.03 5.24 12.78
CA HIS A 37 3.14 6.65 12.49
C HIS A 37 1.83 7.15 11.89
N SER A 38 1.58 8.45 12.00
CA SER A 38 0.46 9.10 11.31
C SER A 38 0.56 8.89 9.81
N GLN A 39 -0.59 8.76 9.15
CA GLN A 39 -0.67 8.74 7.69
C GLN A 39 -0.07 10.05 7.16
N SER A 40 1.09 9.99 6.49
CA SER A 40 1.56 11.12 5.70
C SER A 40 0.64 11.26 4.51
N THR A 41 -0.21 12.28 4.48
CA THR A 41 -1.18 12.56 3.40
C THR A 41 -0.53 13.05 2.11
N LEU A 42 0.70 12.62 1.80
CA LEU A 42 1.44 13.02 0.59
C LEU A 42 1.46 11.94 -0.49
N SER A 43 0.35 11.22 -0.64
CA SER A 43 0.12 10.37 -1.81
C SER A 43 -1.38 10.20 -2.11
N GLU A 44 -2.06 11.30 -2.42
CA GLU A 44 -3.29 11.26 -3.21
C GLU A 44 -3.04 11.96 -4.55
N PRO A 45 -3.08 11.27 -5.69
CA PRO A 45 -3.43 11.90 -6.96
C PRO A 45 -4.96 11.87 -7.16
N THR A 46 -5.77 11.91 -6.10
CA THR A 46 -7.23 11.68 -6.20
C THR A 46 -8.08 12.66 -5.38
N ALA A 47 -7.54 13.83 -5.03
CA ALA A 47 -8.30 14.94 -4.44
C ALA A 47 -8.70 16.03 -5.46
N LEU A 48 -9.00 15.65 -6.72
CA LEU A 48 -9.51 16.58 -7.75
C LEU A 48 -10.83 16.14 -8.41
N LEU A 49 -11.61 15.25 -7.78
CA LEU A 49 -12.98 14.95 -8.24
C LEU A 49 -13.95 14.80 -7.07
N VAL A 50 -14.28 15.91 -6.41
CA VAL A 50 -15.62 16.12 -5.86
C VAL A 50 -16.01 17.57 -6.14
N ASN A 51 -16.94 17.70 -7.09
CA ASN A 51 -17.77 18.83 -7.52
C ASN A 51 -17.38 20.26 -7.10
#